data_AF-A0A357VA94-F1
#
_entry.id   AF-A0A357VA94-F1
#
_cell.length_a   1.000
_cell.length_b   1.000
_cell.length_c   1.000
_cell.angle_alpha   90.00
_cell.angle_beta   90.00
_cell.angle_gamma   90.00
#
_symmetry.space_group_name_H-M   'P 1'
#
loop_
_entity.id
_entity.type
_entity.pdbx_description
1 polymer ?
#
loop_
_entity_poly.entity_id
_entity_poly.type
_entity_poly.pdbx_seq_one_letter_code
_entity_poly.pdbx_strand_id
1 'polypeptide(L)' 'MRISDRIRILIPVLAVSLAVSACSIFEDDKPAYVEKPVDELYNRGVDQMGSRKFADAALTFEEVERQHPYS' A
#
# COMPACT_ATOMS: atom_id res chain seq x y z
N MET A 1 -23.72 34.11 -22.08
CA MET A 1 -22.56 33.44 -21.44
C MET A 1 -21.73 32.82 -22.55
N ARG A 2 -20.53 33.36 -22.84
CA ARG A 2 -19.76 32.98 -24.04
C ARG A 2 -19.08 31.62 -23.82
N ILE A 3 -18.91 30.85 -24.90
CA ILE A 3 -18.20 29.56 -24.88
C ILE A 3 -16.77 29.70 -24.31
N SER A 4 -16.12 30.85 -24.53
CA SER A 4 -14.83 31.20 -23.94
C SER A 4 -14.82 31.20 -22.40
N ASP A 5 -15.95 31.54 -21.77
CA ASP A 5 -16.07 31.65 -20.32
C ASP A 5 -16.20 30.25 -19.69
N ARG A 6 -16.83 29.30 -20.40
CA ARG A 6 -16.91 27.90 -19.99
C ARG A 6 -15.55 27.21 -20.05
N ILE A 7 -14.77 27.48 -21.10
CA ILE A 7 -13.41 26.91 -21.27
C ILE A 7 -12.46 27.38 -20.15
N ARG A 8 -12.58 28.64 -19.73
CA ARG A 8 -11.77 29.20 -18.62
C ARG A 8 -12.06 28.54 -17.27
N ILE A 9 -13.30 28.11 -17.03
CA ILE A 9 -13.70 27.43 -15.79
C ILE A 9 -13.35 25.94 -15.84
N LEU A 10 -13.37 25.31 -17.02
CA LEU A 10 -13.09 23.87 -17.17
C LEU A 10 -11.62 23.49 -16.89
N ILE A 11 -10.67 24.37 -17.22
CA ILE A 11 -9.23 24.13 -17.01
C ILE A 11 -8.87 23.91 -15.53
N PRO A 12 -9.23 24.81 -14.58
CA PRO A 12 -8.89 24.59 -13.17
C PRO A 12 -9.68 23.44 -12.55
N VAL A 13 -10.93 23.20 -12.98
CA VAL A 13 -11.74 22.07 -12.50
C VAL A 13 -11.09 20.73 -12.85
N LEU A 14 -10.57 20.60 -14.07
CA LEU A 14 -9.86 19.40 -14.50
C LEU A 14 -8.53 19.23 -13.74
N ALA A 15 -7.78 20.31 -13.51
CA ALA A 15 -6.53 20.23 -12.75
C ALA A 15 -6.75 19.75 -11.30
N VAL A 16 -7.82 20.22 -10.66
CA VAL A 16 -8.18 19.80 -9.28
C VAL A 16 -8.64 18.34 -9.24
N SER A 17 -9.41 17.88 -10.22
CA SER A 17 -9.85 16.47 -10.23
C SER A 17 -8.70 15.50 -10.42
N LEU A 18 -7.69 15.83 -11.26
CA LEU A 18 -6.50 15.00 -11.40
C LEU A 18 -5.64 14.96 -10.12
N ALA A 19 -5.58 16.06 -9.36
CA ALA A 19 -4.78 16.12 -8.13
C ALA A 19 -5.34 15.21 -7.02
N VAL A 20 -6.66 15.02 -6.96
CA VAL A 20 -7.32 14.19 -5.92
C VAL A 20 -7.17 12.69 -6.21
N SER A 21 -7.03 12.29 -7.48
CA SER A 21 -6.84 10.88 -7.87
C SER A 21 -5.45 10.31 -7.52
N ALA A 22 -4.50 11.14 -7.05
CA ALA A 22 -3.16 10.65 -6.70
C ALA A 22 -3.16 9.74 -5.46
N CYS A 23 -4.15 9.84 -4.57
CA CYS A 23 -4.22 9.01 -3.36
C CYS A 23 -4.54 7.53 -3.63
N SER A 24 -5.19 7.20 -4.76
CA SER A 24 -5.50 5.79 -5.11
C SER A 24 -4.36 5.09 -5.85
N ILE A 25 -3.30 5.81 -6.24
CA ILE A 25 -2.14 5.21 -6.91
C ILE A 25 -1.26 4.43 -5.93
N PHE A 26 -1.41 4.68 -4.62
CA PHE A 26 -0.78 3.89 -3.57
C PHE A 26 -1.62 2.65 -3.23
N GLU A 27 -2.12 1.95 -4.26
CA GLU A 27 -2.62 0.60 -4.04
C GLU A 27 -1.44 -0.28 -3.65
N ASP A 28 -1.57 -0.84 -2.46
CA ASP A 28 -0.57 -1.66 -1.81
C ASP A 28 -0.49 -2.96 -2.63
N ASP A 29 0.61 -3.15 -3.37
CA ASP A 29 0.95 -4.34 -4.17
C ASP A 29 1.22 -5.53 -3.23
N LYS A 30 0.32 -5.75 -2.26
CA LYS A 30 0.45 -6.79 -1.25
C LYS A 30 0.40 -8.12 -1.97
N PRO A 31 1.35 -9.02 -1.68
CA PRO A 31 1.28 -10.37 -2.22
C PRO A 31 -0.08 -10.98 -1.90
N ALA A 32 -0.58 -11.81 -2.82
CA ALA A 32 -1.85 -12.51 -2.63
C ALA A 32 -1.87 -13.20 -1.26
N TYR A 33 -3.02 -13.16 -0.59
CA TYR A 33 -3.21 -13.83 0.69
C TYR A 33 -2.91 -15.33 0.54
N VAL A 34 -1.81 -15.78 1.16
CA VAL A 34 -1.47 -17.21 1.25
C VAL A 34 -1.32 -17.53 2.72
N GLU A 35 -2.28 -18.28 3.27
CA GLU A 35 -2.26 -18.68 4.66
C GLU A 35 -1.02 -19.52 4.98
N LYS A 36 -0.32 -19.14 6.05
CA LYS A 36 0.89 -19.79 6.54
C LYS A 36 0.81 -19.97 8.05
N PRO A 37 1.34 -21.09 8.59
CA PRO A 37 1.47 -21.25 10.03
C PRO A 37 2.25 -20.09 10.66
N VAL A 38 1.84 -19.66 11.85
CA VAL A 38 2.48 -18.56 12.59
C VAL A 38 3.98 -18.80 12.77
N ASP A 39 4.37 -20.03 13.13
CA ASP A 39 5.78 -20.42 13.34
C ASP A 39 6.61 -20.29 12.06
N GLU A 40 6.03 -20.58 10.89
CA GLU A 40 6.73 -20.45 9.60
C GLU A 40 7.05 -18.98 9.30
N LEU A 41 6.07 -18.09 9.49
CA LEU A 41 6.22 -16.65 9.27
C LEU A 41 7.16 -16.03 10.30
N TYR A 42 7.01 -16.37 11.58
CA TYR A 42 7.82 -15.82 12.66
C TYR A 42 9.30 -16.20 12.50
N ASN A 43 9.60 -17.48 12.27
CA ASN A 43 10.98 -17.94 12.06
C ASN A 43 11.62 -17.28 10.85
N ARG A 44 10.86 -17.10 9.74
CA ARG A 44 11.33 -16.36 8.57
C ARG A 44 11.69 -14.91 8.89
N GLY A 45 10.86 -14.22 9.68
CA GLY A 45 11.14 -12.87 10.16
C GLY A 45 12.44 -12.82 10.98
N VAL A 46 12.63 -13.78 11.90
CA VAL A 46 13.85 -13.91 12.70
C VAL A 46 15.09 -14.17 11.83
N ASP A 47 14.99 -15.04 10.82
CA ASP A 47 16.09 -15.31 9.89
C ASP A 47 16.47 -14.07 9.06
N GLN A 48 15.48 -13.30 8.61
CA GLN A 48 15.68 -12.04 7.90
C GLN A 48 16.34 -10.99 8.80
N MET A 49 15.95 -10.91 10.07
CA MET A 49 16.60 -10.06 11.08
C MET A 49 18.07 -10.45 11.26
N GLY A 50 18.36 -11.75 11.43
CA GLY A 50 19.73 -12.27 11.53
C GLY A 50 20.57 -11.98 10.27
N SER A 51 19.92 -11.95 9.11
CA SER A 51 20.52 -11.62 7.82
C SER A 51 20.59 -10.12 7.52
N ARG A 52 20.20 -9.25 8.46
CA ARG A 52 20.15 -7.78 8.31
C ARG A 52 19.20 -7.28 7.21
N LYS A 53 18.21 -8.09 6.82
CA LYS A 53 17.15 -7.73 5.86
C LYS A 53 15.95 -7.13 6.59
N PHE A 54 16.15 -5.96 7.19
CA PHE A 54 15.19 -5.37 8.12
C PHE A 54 13.85 -4.99 7.47
N ALA A 55 13.85 -4.53 6.22
CA ALA A 55 12.62 -4.22 5.50
C ALA A 55 11.78 -5.48 5.25
N ASP A 56 12.41 -6.55 4.76
CA ASP A 56 11.73 -7.83 4.53
C ASP A 56 11.21 -8.44 5.84
N ALA A 57 11.98 -8.30 6.93
CA ALA A 57 11.56 -8.75 8.25
C ALA A 57 10.32 -8.01 8.75
N ALA A 58 10.28 -6.68 8.60
CA ALA A 58 9.13 -5.87 9.00
C ALA A 58 7.86 -6.31 8.25
N LEU A 59 7.94 -6.47 6.93
CA LEU A 59 6.83 -6.97 6.12
C LEU A 59 6.40 -8.38 6.52
N THR A 60 7.35 -9.25 6.88
CA THR A 60 7.05 -10.61 7.31
C THR A 60 6.38 -10.64 8.69
N PHE A 61 6.76 -9.77 9.61
CA PHE A 61 6.07 -9.63 10.90
C PHE A 61 4.70 -8.96 10.77
N GLU A 62 4.54 -7.98 9.88
CA GLU A 62 3.23 -7.44 9.54
C GLU A 62 2.31 -8.54 9.01
N GLU A 63 2.84 -9.47 8.21
CA GLU A 63 2.09 -10.63 7.73
C GLU A 63 1.69 -11.60 8.85
N VAL A 64 2.53 -11.77 9.88
CA VAL A 64 2.16 -12.52 11.11
C VAL A 64 0.94 -11.89 11.75
N GLU A 65 0.99 -10.59 12.05
CA GLU A 65 -0.12 -9.86 12.68
C GLU A 65 -1.38 -9.87 11.82
N ARG A 66 -1.20 -9.77 10.49
CA ARG A 66 -2.29 -9.74 9.51
C ARG A 66 -3.03 -11.08 9.44
N GLN A 67 -2.32 -12.20 9.53
CA GLN A 67 -2.92 -13.55 9.48
C GLN A 67 -3.32 -14.06 10.86
N HIS A 68 -2.60 -13.65 11.91
CA HIS A 68 -2.76 -14.17 13.27
C HIS A 68 -2.90 -13.04 14.30
N PRO A 69 -4.03 -12.29 14.30
CA PRO A 69 -4.17 -11.05 15.07
C PRO A 69 -4.10 -11.18 16.61
N TYR A 70 -3.95 -12.40 17.14
CA TYR A 70 -4.02 -12.72 18.57
C TYR A 70 -3.07 -13.86 19.01
N SER A 71 -1.88 -14.01 18.41
CA SER A 71 -0.89 -15.04 18.81
C SER A 71 -0.07 -14.68 20.04
#